data_AF-A0A8T5KM92-F1
#
_entry.id   AF-A0A8T5KM92-F1
#
_cell.length_a   1.000
_cell.length_b   1.000
_cell.length_c   1.000
_cell.angle_alpha   90.00
_cell.angle_beta   90.00
_cell.angle_gamma   90.00
#
_symmetry.space_group_name_H-M   'P 1'
#
loop_
_entity.id
_entity.type
_entity.pdbx_description
1 polymer ?
#
loop_
_entity_poly.entity_id
_entity_poly.type
_entity_poly.pdbx_seq_one_letter_code
_entity_poly.pdbx_strand_id
1 'polypeptide(L)'
;MRIVALLVVTMMMVPCLAVQAHTPNVMMSILKEEGPVPEDVVETASLVEGDGIKFKVGDSTNNTSMRVSIDIDGNGMFNDSIDFISPWMVFDCVYDENGTLLDENCSESVVFYFNGTNGSGIYDYQLERMVNSSHTNVWINTIFVGMDDHSESGLPSVGDCFGAGCEEDITQSTENTDEGYDKYIPLLMVVSAIGLLGVAISMITEEKEEVKSSEEE
;
A
#
# COMPACT_ATOMS: atom_id res chain seq x y z
N MET A 1 31.87 -9.85 -23.97
CA MET A 1 31.51 -8.48 -24.42
C MET A 1 30.10 -8.38 -25.03
N ARG A 2 29.72 -9.24 -25.99
CA ARG A 2 28.37 -9.18 -26.62
C ARG A 2 27.21 -9.46 -25.65
N ILE A 3 27.37 -10.41 -24.74
CA ILE A 3 26.34 -10.75 -23.73
C ILE A 3 26.16 -9.62 -22.70
N VAL A 4 27.26 -9.01 -22.24
CA VAL A 4 27.23 -7.86 -21.31
C VAL A 4 26.56 -6.65 -21.96
N ALA A 5 26.86 -6.39 -23.24
CA ALA A 5 26.20 -5.32 -23.98
C ALA A 5 24.70 -5.58 -24.14
N LEU A 6 24.30 -6.83 -24.38
CA LEU A 6 22.89 -7.20 -24.51
C LEU A 6 22.13 -7.02 -23.18
N LEU A 7 22.75 -7.42 -22.06
CA LEU A 7 22.18 -7.30 -20.71
C LEU A 7 21.98 -5.83 -20.30
N VAL A 8 22.96 -4.97 -20.60
CA VAL A 8 22.89 -3.53 -20.33
C VAL A 8 21.82 -2.86 -21.19
N VAL A 9 21.65 -3.28 -22.45
CA VAL A 9 20.60 -2.76 -23.33
C VAL A 9 19.21 -3.22 -22.88
N THR A 10 19.04 -4.47 -22.47
CA THR A 10 17.76 -4.94 -21.88
C THR A 10 17.41 -4.23 -20.57
N MET A 11 18.41 -3.87 -19.75
CA MET A 11 18.18 -3.15 -18.49
C MET A 11 17.84 -1.66 -18.70
N MET A 12 18.35 -1.03 -19.76
CA MET A 12 17.93 0.32 -20.19
C MET A 12 16.56 0.35 -20.88
N MET A 13 16.08 -0.78 -21.39
CA MET A 13 14.76 -0.91 -22.02
C MET A 13 13.65 -1.31 -21.03
N VAL A 14 13.97 -1.46 -19.74
CA VAL A 14 12.94 -1.50 -18.70
C VAL A 14 12.35 -0.10 -18.64
N PRO A 15 11.10 0.13 -19.09
CA PRO A 15 10.47 1.42 -18.89
C PRO A 15 10.51 1.71 -17.39
N CYS A 16 10.94 2.90 -17.00
CA CYS A 16 10.65 3.40 -15.67
C CYS A 16 9.14 3.29 -15.51
N LEU A 17 8.67 2.24 -14.83
CA LEU A 17 7.28 2.11 -14.44
C LEU A 17 7.01 3.35 -13.62
N ALA A 18 6.35 4.33 -14.22
CA ALA A 18 5.82 5.48 -13.51
C ALA A 18 4.71 4.90 -12.64
N VAL A 19 5.07 4.46 -11.43
CA VAL A 19 4.10 4.14 -10.40
C VAL A 19 3.46 5.47 -10.05
N GLN A 20 2.26 5.70 -10.57
CA GLN A 20 1.40 6.78 -10.09
C GLN A 20 0.88 6.34 -8.74
N ALA A 21 1.56 6.73 -7.67
CA ALA A 21 0.95 6.72 -6.35
C ALA A 21 0.07 7.97 -6.20
N HIS A 22 -1.05 7.87 -5.50
CA HIS A 22 -1.81 9.07 -5.11
C HIS A 22 -0.93 9.96 -4.20
N THR A 23 -1.25 11.25 -4.11
CA THR A 23 -0.51 12.16 -3.22
C THR A 23 -0.97 11.91 -1.78
N PRO A 24 -0.07 11.59 -0.83
CA PRO A 24 -0.46 11.30 0.54
C PRO A 24 -1.24 12.45 1.17
N ASN A 25 -2.40 12.13 1.73
CA ASN A 25 -3.30 13.02 2.43
C ASN A 25 -3.23 12.76 3.95
N VAL A 26 -3.60 13.77 4.74
CA VAL A 26 -3.75 13.63 6.19
C VAL A 26 -5.13 14.12 6.62
N MET A 27 -6.00 13.17 6.96
CA MET A 27 -7.31 13.45 7.55
C MET A 27 -7.13 13.91 9.00
N MET A 28 -7.94 14.86 9.48
CA MET A 28 -7.91 15.30 10.87
C MET A 28 -9.07 14.72 11.68
N SER A 29 -8.78 14.16 12.85
CA SER A 29 -9.73 13.84 13.91
C SER A 29 -9.48 14.74 15.12
N ILE A 30 -10.50 15.46 15.54
CA ILE A 30 -10.42 16.39 16.69
C ILE A 30 -10.94 15.68 17.92
N LEU A 31 -10.09 15.56 18.94
CA LEU A 31 -10.42 14.89 20.20
C LEU A 31 -11.10 15.88 21.16
N LYS A 32 -12.38 15.68 21.43
CA LYS A 32 -13.19 16.55 22.30
C LYS A 32 -13.58 15.85 23.60
N GLU A 33 -14.23 16.58 24.50
CA GLU A 33 -14.70 16.04 25.78
C GLU A 33 -15.67 14.86 25.58
N GLU A 34 -16.50 14.92 24.56
CA GLU A 34 -17.50 13.90 24.24
C GLU A 34 -16.94 12.71 23.45
N GLY A 35 -15.71 12.82 22.92
CA GLY A 35 -15.08 11.81 22.07
C GLY A 35 -14.40 12.42 20.84
N PRO A 36 -13.88 11.56 19.94
CA PRO A 36 -13.27 12.01 18.69
C PRO A 36 -14.33 12.49 17.70
N VAL A 37 -13.96 13.46 16.86
CA VAL A 37 -14.79 13.97 15.76
C VAL A 37 -13.99 13.96 14.47
N PRO A 38 -14.35 13.11 13.49
CA PRO A 38 -15.46 12.15 13.53
C PRO A 38 -15.24 11.04 14.56
N GLU A 39 -16.33 10.40 15.02
CA GLU A 39 -16.30 9.27 15.95
C GLU A 39 -15.65 8.06 15.27
N ASP A 40 -16.29 7.58 14.22
CA ASP A 40 -15.73 6.60 13.28
C ASP A 40 -15.23 7.27 12.00
N VAL A 41 -14.12 6.75 11.48
CA VAL A 41 -13.62 7.11 10.16
C VAL A 41 -14.10 6.06 9.17
N VAL A 42 -15.23 6.35 8.54
CA VAL A 42 -15.89 5.46 7.58
C VAL A 42 -15.36 5.65 6.16
N GLU A 43 -15.73 4.76 5.23
CA GLU A 43 -15.27 4.77 3.83
C GLU A 43 -15.40 6.14 3.12
N THR A 44 -16.41 6.94 3.48
CA THR A 44 -16.62 8.27 2.90
C THR A 44 -15.52 9.28 3.26
N ALA A 45 -14.69 8.99 4.27
CA ALA A 45 -13.50 9.78 4.59
C ALA A 45 -12.43 9.73 3.48
N SER A 46 -12.55 8.79 2.54
CA SER A 46 -11.64 8.65 1.39
C SER A 46 -10.17 8.50 1.78
N LEU A 47 -9.89 7.89 2.94
CA LEU A 47 -8.53 7.47 3.30
C LEU A 47 -8.18 6.23 2.49
N VAL A 48 -7.03 6.24 1.85
CA VAL A 48 -6.46 5.09 1.13
C VAL A 48 -5.08 4.75 1.68
N GLU A 49 -4.57 3.54 1.36
CA GLU A 49 -3.20 3.14 1.70
C GLU A 49 -2.21 4.21 1.26
N GLY A 50 -1.36 4.70 2.17
CA GLY A 50 -0.43 5.80 1.98
C GLY A 50 -0.84 7.09 2.69
N ASP A 51 -2.13 7.24 2.99
CA ASP A 51 -2.65 8.37 3.74
C ASP A 51 -2.37 8.27 5.25
N GLY A 52 -2.54 9.38 5.94
CA GLY A 52 -2.45 9.46 7.39
C GLY A 52 -3.69 10.02 8.07
N ILE A 53 -3.77 9.76 9.36
CA ILE A 53 -4.74 10.37 10.27
C ILE A 53 -4.02 11.18 11.33
N LYS A 54 -4.45 12.42 11.51
CA LYS A 54 -3.97 13.33 12.54
C LYS A 54 -4.99 13.44 13.65
N PHE A 55 -4.62 12.98 14.84
CA PHE A 55 -5.40 13.22 16.05
C PHE A 55 -4.90 14.50 16.71
N LYS A 56 -5.78 15.49 16.91
CA LYS A 56 -5.45 16.74 17.60
C LYS A 56 -6.39 16.95 18.78
N VAL A 57 -5.83 17.28 19.94
CA VAL A 57 -6.64 17.61 21.11
C VAL A 57 -7.37 18.93 20.88
N GLY A 58 -8.70 18.88 20.99
CA GLY A 58 -9.58 20.05 20.94
C GLY A 58 -10.24 20.36 22.29
N ASP A 59 -10.07 19.50 23.29
CA ASP A 59 -10.61 19.68 24.64
C ASP A 59 -9.67 20.54 25.51
N SER A 60 -10.04 21.80 25.73
CA SER A 60 -9.32 22.75 26.57
C SER A 60 -9.76 22.76 28.04
N THR A 61 -10.66 21.85 28.44
CA THR A 61 -11.24 21.85 29.78
C THR A 61 -10.34 21.13 30.78
N ASN A 62 -10.41 21.56 32.04
CA ASN A 62 -9.99 20.80 33.23
C ASN A 62 -8.57 20.16 33.20
N ASN A 63 -7.60 20.78 32.51
CA ASN A 63 -6.25 20.21 32.35
C ASN A 63 -6.31 18.76 31.82
N THR A 64 -6.99 18.61 30.68
CA THR A 64 -7.22 17.33 30.03
C THR A 64 -5.99 16.89 29.24
N SER A 65 -5.68 15.61 29.34
CA SER A 65 -4.78 14.93 28.42
C SER A 65 -5.48 13.75 27.77
N MET A 66 -5.10 13.44 26.53
CA MET A 66 -5.70 12.37 25.75
C MET A 66 -4.62 11.53 25.07
N ARG A 67 -4.87 10.23 24.91
CA ARG A 67 -3.97 9.30 24.24
C ARG A 67 -4.75 8.44 23.27
N VAL A 68 -4.16 8.22 22.09
CA VAL A 68 -4.74 7.36 21.06
C VAL A 68 -3.87 6.11 20.94
N SER A 69 -4.52 4.96 20.88
CA SER A 69 -3.88 3.69 20.54
C SER A 69 -4.61 3.05 19.36
N ILE A 70 -3.91 2.53 18.36
CA ILE A 70 -4.50 1.88 17.17
C ILE A 70 -4.07 0.43 17.18
N ASP A 71 -5.03 -0.49 17.18
CA ASP A 71 -4.80 -1.93 17.06
C ASP A 71 -4.39 -2.25 15.62
N ILE A 72 -3.12 -2.59 15.43
CA ILE A 72 -2.53 -2.78 14.11
C ILE A 72 -2.64 -4.24 13.66
N ASP A 73 -2.56 -5.18 14.60
CA ASP A 73 -2.62 -6.62 14.29
C ASP A 73 -4.04 -7.22 14.38
N GLY A 74 -5.01 -6.43 14.84
CA GLY A 74 -6.42 -6.77 14.89
C GLY A 74 -6.75 -7.81 15.96
N ASN A 75 -5.93 -7.93 17.00
CA ASN A 75 -6.12 -8.91 18.07
C ASN A 75 -7.05 -8.43 19.20
N GLY A 76 -7.48 -7.17 19.16
CA GLY A 76 -8.36 -6.51 20.13
C GLY A 76 -7.66 -6.01 21.40
N MET A 77 -6.33 -6.06 21.47
CA MET A 77 -5.52 -5.56 22.58
C MET A 77 -4.64 -4.41 22.09
N PHE A 78 -4.65 -3.28 22.82
CA PHE A 78 -3.84 -2.11 22.49
C PHE A 78 -2.52 -2.13 23.29
N ASN A 79 -1.40 -2.49 22.66
CA ASN A 79 -0.11 -2.68 23.32
C ASN A 79 1.09 -2.13 22.54
N ASP A 80 2.08 -1.56 23.25
CA ASP A 80 3.25 -0.88 22.64
C ASP A 80 4.18 -1.77 21.79
N SER A 81 4.00 -3.09 21.76
CA SER A 81 4.94 -3.97 21.05
C SER A 81 4.65 -4.07 19.55
N ILE A 82 3.38 -3.99 19.17
CA ILE A 82 2.91 -4.18 17.78
C ILE A 82 2.00 -3.02 17.40
N ASP A 83 1.21 -2.53 18.35
CA ASP A 83 0.25 -1.47 18.12
C ASP A 83 0.90 -0.10 18.19
N PHE A 84 0.21 0.86 17.60
CA PHE A 84 0.59 2.24 17.72
C PHE A 84 0.00 2.83 19.00
N ILE A 85 0.83 3.44 19.84
CA ILE A 85 0.40 4.19 21.02
C ILE A 85 1.02 5.59 20.97
N SER A 86 0.17 6.61 21.02
CA SER A 86 0.62 8.00 21.04
C SER A 86 1.20 8.40 22.41
N PRO A 87 2.01 9.46 22.48
CA PRO A 87 2.22 10.14 23.76
C PRO A 87 0.89 10.68 24.31
N TRP A 88 0.86 11.02 25.59
CA TRP A 88 -0.22 11.81 26.16
C TRP A 88 -0.19 13.21 25.55
N MET A 89 -1.25 13.57 24.85
CA MET A 89 -1.40 14.85 24.18
C MET A 89 -2.24 15.81 25.03
N VAL A 90 -1.98 17.10 24.93
CA VAL A 90 -2.70 18.18 25.63
C VAL A 90 -3.27 19.18 24.62
N PHE A 91 -4.15 20.07 25.06
CA PHE A 91 -4.79 21.06 24.18
C PHE A 91 -3.80 22.04 23.54
N ASP A 92 -2.87 22.56 24.34
CA ASP A 92 -1.95 23.60 23.93
C ASP A 92 -0.64 23.43 24.73
N CYS A 93 0.48 23.50 24.03
CA CYS A 93 1.79 23.48 24.67
C CYS A 93 2.25 24.90 25.01
N VAL A 94 3.03 25.02 26.08
CA VAL A 94 3.62 26.31 26.45
C VAL A 94 4.92 26.52 25.69
N TYR A 95 5.11 27.72 25.14
CA TYR A 95 6.32 28.11 24.41
C TYR A 95 7.13 29.14 25.21
N ASP A 96 8.45 29.11 25.08
CA ASP A 96 9.37 30.08 25.66
C ASP A 96 9.43 31.39 24.83
N GLU A 97 10.19 32.37 25.31
CA GLU A 97 10.37 33.66 24.61
C GLU A 97 11.02 33.53 23.22
N ASN A 98 11.68 32.39 22.95
CA ASN A 98 12.32 32.10 21.67
C ASN A 98 11.39 31.34 20.69
N GLY A 99 10.14 31.04 21.09
CA GLY A 99 9.20 30.26 20.29
C GLY A 99 9.48 28.76 20.26
N THR A 100 10.30 28.26 21.18
CA THR A 100 10.55 26.83 21.40
C THR A 100 9.62 26.29 22.49
N LEU A 101 9.37 24.99 22.51
CA LEU A 101 8.53 24.37 23.55
C LEU A 101 9.21 24.47 24.92
N LEU A 102 8.46 24.90 25.94
CA LEU A 102 8.92 24.93 27.33
C LEU A 102 9.10 23.51 27.89
N ASP A 103 8.24 22.58 27.46
CA ASP A 103 8.36 21.15 27.70
C ASP A 103 8.53 20.43 26.35
N GLU A 104 9.72 19.86 26.14
CA GLU A 104 10.06 19.14 24.90
C GLU A 104 9.19 17.90 24.67
N ASN A 105 8.59 17.34 25.73
CA ASN A 105 7.71 16.17 25.62
C ASN A 105 6.25 16.54 25.42
N CYS A 106 5.92 17.84 25.42
CA CYS A 106 4.56 18.28 25.20
C CYS A 106 4.15 18.05 23.74
N SER A 107 2.99 17.44 23.54
CA SER A 107 2.42 17.19 22.21
C SER A 107 0.96 17.60 22.17
N GLU A 108 0.56 18.35 21.14
CA GLU A 108 -0.84 18.74 20.92
C GLU A 108 -1.57 17.80 19.96
N SER A 109 -0.80 17.05 19.16
CA SER A 109 -1.32 16.20 18.11
C SER A 109 -0.32 15.15 17.68
N VAL A 110 -0.84 14.06 17.12
CA VAL A 110 -0.02 13.00 16.52
C VAL A 110 -0.56 12.64 15.13
N VAL A 111 0.32 12.23 14.24
CA VAL A 111 -0.04 11.72 12.91
C VAL A 111 0.40 10.28 12.80
N PHE A 112 -0.51 9.40 12.39
CA PHE A 112 -0.21 8.02 12.02
C PHE A 112 -0.43 7.85 10.52
N TYR A 113 0.50 7.22 9.82
CA TYR A 113 0.40 6.93 8.38
C TYR A 113 0.17 5.45 8.17
N PHE A 114 -0.82 5.12 7.34
CA PHE A 114 -1.16 3.76 6.96
C PHE A 114 -0.31 3.38 5.74
N ASN A 115 0.75 2.60 5.91
CA ASN A 115 1.64 2.22 4.83
C ASN A 115 2.14 0.77 4.94
N GLY A 116 2.54 0.21 3.79
CA GLY A 116 3.15 -1.12 3.73
C GLY A 116 2.22 -2.21 4.25
N THR A 117 2.66 -2.98 5.24
CA THR A 117 1.86 -4.08 5.83
C THR A 117 0.60 -3.58 6.54
N ASN A 118 0.56 -2.30 6.93
CA ASN A 118 -0.57 -1.66 7.62
C ASN A 118 -1.22 -0.62 6.69
N GLY A 119 -1.25 -0.91 5.40
CA GLY A 119 -1.78 -0.03 4.35
C GLY A 119 -3.31 0.02 4.35
N SER A 120 -3.97 -0.91 3.68
CA SER A 120 -5.43 -0.98 3.61
C SER A 120 -6.02 -1.87 4.71
N GLY A 121 -7.17 -1.49 5.26
CA GLY A 121 -7.86 -2.32 6.24
C GLY A 121 -8.87 -1.55 7.09
N ILE A 122 -9.44 -2.25 8.07
CA ILE A 122 -10.25 -1.65 9.14
C ILE A 122 -9.47 -1.84 10.43
N TYR A 123 -9.20 -0.74 11.12
CA TYR A 123 -8.45 -0.72 12.36
C TYR A 123 -9.35 -0.26 13.50
N ASP A 124 -9.29 -0.95 14.63
CA ASP A 124 -9.87 -0.46 15.86
C ASP A 124 -8.90 0.52 16.52
N TYR A 125 -9.40 1.60 17.09
CA TYR A 125 -8.59 2.53 17.88
C TYR A 125 -9.27 2.92 19.17
N GLN A 126 -8.45 3.04 20.22
CA GLN A 126 -8.86 3.45 21.55
C GLN A 126 -8.42 4.89 21.82
N LEU A 127 -9.37 5.72 22.24
CA LEU A 127 -9.10 7.04 22.80
C LEU A 127 -9.24 6.97 24.33
N GLU A 128 -8.18 7.31 25.04
CA GLU A 128 -8.20 7.46 26.49
C GLU A 128 -8.15 8.93 26.86
N ARG A 129 -8.99 9.35 27.82
CA ARG A 129 -8.97 10.71 28.37
C ARG A 129 -8.68 10.69 29.86
N MET A 130 -7.78 11.58 30.27
CA MET A 130 -7.48 11.89 31.65
C MET A 130 -7.82 13.34 31.97
N VAL A 131 -8.34 13.55 33.18
CA VAL A 131 -8.53 14.88 33.78
C VAL A 131 -7.77 14.89 35.09
N ASN A 132 -6.87 15.87 35.27
CA ASN A 132 -6.03 15.96 36.47
C ASN A 132 -5.31 14.64 36.81
N SER A 133 -4.75 13.98 35.79
CA SER A 133 -4.03 12.70 35.89
C SER A 133 -4.88 11.49 36.34
N SER A 134 -6.21 11.60 36.31
CA SER A 134 -7.13 10.47 36.52
C SER A 134 -7.82 10.11 35.21
N HIS A 135 -7.83 8.83 34.83
CA HIS A 135 -8.65 8.37 33.70
C HIS A 135 -10.13 8.68 33.96
N THR A 136 -10.80 9.28 32.98
CA THR A 136 -12.23 9.61 33.07
C THR A 136 -13.06 8.84 32.07
N ASN A 137 -12.59 8.74 30.82
CA ASN A 137 -13.35 8.15 29.71
C ASN A 137 -12.42 7.35 28.81
N VAL A 138 -12.99 6.34 28.17
CA VAL A 138 -12.36 5.53 27.13
C VAL A 138 -13.39 5.31 26.02
N TRP A 139 -12.99 5.53 24.77
CA TRP A 139 -13.82 5.26 23.59
C TRP A 139 -13.08 4.27 22.69
N ILE A 140 -13.83 3.40 22.04
CA ILE A 140 -13.34 2.46 21.02
C ILE A 140 -14.10 2.77 19.75
N ASN A 141 -13.37 3.05 18.68
CA ASN A 141 -13.93 3.45 17.39
C ASN A 141 -13.13 2.78 16.27
N THR A 142 -13.57 3.00 15.04
CA THR A 142 -13.00 2.34 13.85
C THR A 142 -12.42 3.33 12.86
N ILE A 143 -11.39 2.88 12.13
CA ILE A 143 -10.81 3.58 10.99
C ILE A 143 -10.81 2.66 9.80
N PHE A 144 -11.51 3.07 8.75
CA PHE A 144 -11.46 2.45 7.43
C PHE A 144 -10.38 3.10 6.57
N VAL A 145 -9.53 2.27 5.99
CA VAL A 145 -8.52 2.66 5.00
C VAL A 145 -8.71 1.82 3.76
N GLY A 146 -9.07 2.47 2.65
CA GLY A 146 -9.25 1.84 1.36
C GLY A 146 -7.95 1.35 0.74
N MET A 147 -8.06 0.45 -0.24
CA MET A 147 -6.94 0.12 -1.09
C MET A 147 -6.64 1.28 -2.04
N ASP A 148 -5.35 1.56 -2.25
CA ASP A 148 -4.92 2.50 -3.27
C ASP A 148 -4.99 1.82 -4.65
N ASP A 149 -6.16 1.89 -5.27
CA ASP A 149 -6.42 1.28 -6.58
C ASP A 149 -6.06 2.26 -7.71
N HIS A 150 -4.96 1.99 -8.40
CA HIS A 150 -4.54 2.71 -9.61
C HIS A 150 -5.11 2.13 -10.91
N SER A 151 -6.13 1.28 -10.83
CA SER A 151 -6.88 0.87 -12.01
C SER A 151 -7.79 2.02 -12.45
N GLU A 152 -7.34 2.79 -13.44
CA GLU A 152 -8.20 3.81 -14.05
C GLU A 152 -9.35 3.14 -14.80
N SER A 153 -10.49 3.01 -14.14
CA SER A 153 -11.72 2.53 -14.77
C SER A 153 -12.24 3.58 -15.77
N GLY A 154 -12.16 3.23 -17.06
CA GLY A 154 -12.65 4.08 -18.16
C GLY A 154 -11.57 4.85 -18.92
N LEU A 155 -10.29 4.69 -18.58
CA LEU A 155 -9.24 5.04 -19.51
C LEU A 155 -9.01 3.90 -20.51
N PRO A 156 -8.78 4.25 -21.79
CA PRO A 156 -8.41 3.27 -22.79
C PRO A 156 -7.15 2.51 -22.40
N SER A 157 -7.10 1.23 -22.76
CA SER A 157 -5.83 0.51 -22.76
C SER A 157 -4.86 1.13 -23.77
N VAL A 158 -3.56 0.99 -23.51
CA VAL A 158 -2.52 1.36 -24.48
C VAL A 158 -2.68 0.47 -25.70
N GLY A 159 -3.24 1.01 -26.78
CA GLY A 159 -3.59 0.28 -28.00
C GLY A 159 -5.04 0.43 -28.43
N ASP A 160 -5.90 1.02 -27.58
CA ASP A 160 -7.26 1.33 -27.96
C ASP A 160 -7.28 2.38 -29.08
N CYS A 161 -8.12 2.10 -30.06
CA CYS A 161 -8.28 2.92 -31.25
C CYS A 161 -8.99 4.23 -30.89
N PHE A 162 -8.30 5.35 -31.04
CA PHE A 162 -8.86 6.70 -30.90
C PHE A 162 -9.11 7.32 -32.28
N GLY A 163 -10.33 7.15 -32.82
CA GLY A 163 -10.72 7.81 -34.06
C GLY A 163 -12.01 7.29 -34.70
N ALA A 164 -12.48 7.97 -35.74
CA ALA A 164 -13.57 7.49 -36.59
C ALA A 164 -13.05 6.38 -37.52
N GLY A 165 -13.08 5.15 -37.04
CA GLY A 165 -12.60 3.97 -37.76
C GLY A 165 -12.40 2.72 -36.91
N CYS A 166 -12.83 2.75 -35.65
CA CYS A 166 -12.82 1.60 -34.76
C CYS A 166 -14.14 0.85 -34.96
N GLU A 167 -14.07 -0.47 -35.19
CA GLU A 167 -15.26 -1.31 -35.30
C GLU A 167 -15.92 -1.36 -33.90
N GLU A 168 -17.10 -0.75 -33.75
CA GLU A 168 -17.86 -0.79 -32.49
C GLU A 168 -18.54 -2.15 -32.33
N ASP A 169 -17.94 -3.07 -31.58
CA ASP A 169 -18.65 -4.27 -31.11
C ASP A 169 -19.33 -3.93 -29.77
N ILE A 170 -20.53 -3.36 -29.84
CA ILE A 170 -21.36 -3.09 -28.65
C ILE A 170 -22.08 -4.38 -28.27
N THR A 171 -21.60 -5.11 -27.26
CA THR A 171 -22.48 -5.86 -26.35
C THR A 171 -21.90 -5.94 -24.94
N GLN A 172 -22.81 -5.67 -24.01
CA GLN A 172 -22.71 -5.46 -22.57
C GLN A 172 -22.36 -6.74 -21.80
N SER A 173 -21.64 -6.55 -20.69
CA SER A 173 -21.07 -7.53 -19.76
C SER A 173 -21.90 -8.78 -19.48
N THR A 174 -21.38 -9.97 -19.83
CA THR A 174 -21.53 -11.24 -19.08
C THR A 174 -20.42 -12.19 -19.57
N GLU A 175 -19.75 -12.83 -18.61
CA GLU A 175 -18.65 -13.81 -18.77
C GLU A 175 -17.27 -13.26 -19.18
N ASN A 176 -16.37 -13.20 -18.18
CA ASN A 176 -14.94 -13.28 -18.39
C ASN A 176 -14.63 -14.48 -19.29
N THR A 177 -14.33 -14.21 -20.55
CA THR A 177 -13.66 -15.13 -21.45
C THR A 177 -12.41 -14.40 -21.94
N ASP A 178 -11.26 -14.90 -21.49
CA ASP A 178 -9.92 -14.41 -21.77
C ASP A 178 -9.56 -14.75 -23.24
N GLU A 179 -10.31 -14.17 -24.18
CA GLU A 179 -10.26 -14.49 -25.63
C GLU A 179 -9.10 -13.80 -26.36
N GLY A 180 -8.05 -13.37 -25.66
CA GLY A 180 -6.88 -12.72 -26.27
C GLY A 180 -5.69 -13.65 -26.46
N TYR A 181 -5.41 -14.48 -25.44
CA TYR A 181 -4.18 -15.27 -25.37
C TYR A 181 -4.42 -16.78 -25.41
N ASP A 182 -5.64 -17.25 -25.17
CA ASP A 182 -6.02 -18.67 -25.22
C ASP A 182 -5.68 -19.34 -26.56
N LYS A 183 -5.73 -18.57 -27.65
CA LYS A 183 -5.35 -19.05 -28.99
C LYS A 183 -3.84 -19.29 -29.14
N TYR A 184 -3.01 -18.57 -28.39
CA TYR A 184 -1.55 -18.64 -28.47
C TYR A 184 -0.93 -19.53 -27.39
N ILE A 185 -1.64 -19.82 -26.29
CA ILE A 185 -1.23 -20.79 -25.26
C ILE A 185 -0.85 -22.16 -25.86
N PRO A 186 -1.67 -22.81 -26.72
CA PRO A 186 -1.28 -24.10 -27.31
C PRO A 186 -0.06 -23.97 -28.24
N LEU A 187 0.10 -22.83 -28.92
CA LEU A 187 1.26 -22.58 -29.78
C LEU A 187 2.55 -22.38 -28.96
N LEU A 188 2.48 -21.68 -27.83
CA LEU A 188 3.60 -21.51 -26.90
C LEU A 188 4.01 -22.84 -26.25
N MET A 189 3.04 -23.70 -25.89
CA MET A 189 3.33 -25.06 -25.40
C MET A 189 4.09 -25.90 -26.42
N VAL A 190 3.77 -25.79 -27.71
CA VAL A 190 4.48 -26.54 -28.77
C VAL A 190 5.91 -26.01 -28.94
N VAL A 191 6.10 -24.70 -28.96
CA VAL A 191 7.44 -24.09 -29.11
C VAL A 191 8.34 -24.44 -27.91
N SER A 192 7.81 -24.45 -26.69
CA SER A 192 8.59 -24.83 -25.50
C SER A 192 8.98 -26.31 -25.50
N ALA A 193 8.08 -27.20 -25.93
CA ALA A 193 8.37 -28.63 -26.04
C ALA A 193 9.47 -28.91 -27.09
N ILE A 194 9.45 -28.21 -28.23
CA ILE A 194 10.50 -28.31 -29.26
C ILE A 194 11.84 -27.80 -28.70
N GLY A 195 11.82 -26.72 -27.92
CA GLY A 195 13.02 -26.20 -27.24
C GLY A 195 13.65 -27.22 -26.29
N LEU A 196 12.85 -27.88 -25.46
CA LEU A 196 13.33 -28.91 -24.54
C LEU A 196 13.88 -30.14 -25.26
N LEU A 197 13.24 -30.58 -26.34
CA LEU A 197 13.74 -31.67 -27.17
C LEU A 197 15.05 -31.30 -27.88
N GLY A 198 15.18 -30.06 -28.36
CA GLY A 198 16.41 -29.57 -28.97
C GLY A 198 17.59 -29.58 -28.01
N VAL A 199 17.38 -29.15 -26.77
CA VAL A 199 18.41 -29.20 -25.71
C VAL A 199 18.78 -30.64 -25.37
N ALA A 200 17.80 -31.53 -25.20
CA ALA A 200 18.07 -32.94 -24.89
C ALA A 200 18.86 -33.64 -26.01
N ILE A 201 18.52 -33.37 -27.28
CA ILE A 201 19.27 -33.91 -28.42
C ILE A 201 20.68 -33.33 -28.46
N SER A 202 20.85 -32.02 -28.23
CA SER A 202 22.17 -31.36 -28.19
C SER A 202 23.12 -32.05 -27.21
N MET A 203 22.64 -32.35 -25.99
CA MET A 203 23.41 -33.05 -24.96
C MET A 203 23.83 -34.46 -25.40
N ILE A 204 22.94 -35.20 -26.06
CA ILE A 204 23.24 -36.57 -26.54
C ILE A 204 24.21 -36.55 -27.73
N THR A 205 24.19 -35.52 -28.57
CA THR A 205 25.17 -35.34 -29.66
C THR A 205 26.56 -34.97 -29.14
N GLU A 206 26.67 -34.14 -28.10
CA GLU A 206 27.96 -33.85 -27.46
C GLU A 206 28.60 -35.12 -26.88
N GLU A 207 27.81 -35.98 -26.24
CA GLU A 207 28.30 -37.27 -25.71
C GLU A 207 28.84 -38.21 -26.81
N LYS A 208 28.24 -38.18 -28.01
CA LYS A 208 28.72 -38.99 -29.14
C LYS A 208 29.97 -38.43 -29.82
N GLU A 209 30.17 -37.12 -29.81
CA GLU A 209 31.39 -36.50 -30.34
C GLU A 209 32.59 -36.75 -29.42
N GLU A 210 32.41 -36.74 -28.10
CA GLU A 210 33.47 -37.12 -27.16
C GLU A 210 33.91 -38.58 -27.34
N VAL A 211 32.95 -39.52 -27.47
CA VAL A 211 33.25 -40.95 -27.69
C VAL A 211 33.99 -41.17 -29.00
N LYS A 212 33.61 -40.47 -30.09
CA LYS A 212 34.27 -40.62 -31.40
C LYS A 212 35.68 -40.02 -31.42
N SER A 213 35.95 -38.94 -30.68
CA SER A 213 37.31 -38.37 -30.59
C SER A 213 38.30 -39.26 -29.84
N SER A 214 37.80 -40.15 -28.96
CA SER A 214 38.62 -41.08 -28.18
C SER A 214 38.99 -42.39 -28.92
N GLU A 215 38.36 -42.67 -30.07
CA GLU A 215 38.66 -43.83 -30.93
C GLU A 215 39.60 -43.52 -32.13
N GLU A 216 39.97 -42.26 -32.35
CA GLU A 216 40.86 -41.83 -33.46
C GLU A 216 42.29 -41.39 -33.01
N GLU A 217 42.69 -41.60 -31.74
CA GLU A 217 44.08 -41.43 -31.26
C GLU A 217 44.81 -42.77 -31.04
#